data_AF-A0A9X0V5D9-F1
#
_entry.id   AF-A0A9X0V5D9-F1
#
_cell.length_a   1.000
_cell.length_b   1.000
_cell.length_c   1.000
_cell.angle_alpha   90.00
_cell.angle_beta   90.00
_cell.angle_gamma   90.00
#
_symmetry.space_group_name_H-M   'P 1'
#
loop_
_entity.id
_entity.type
_entity.pdbx_description
1 polymer ?
#
loop_
_entity_poly.entity_id
_entity_poly.type
_entity_poly.pdbx_seq_one_letter_code
_entity_poly.pdbx_strand_id
1 'polypeptide(L)'
;MAEQILVTTTENIPGRKYEIIGEVFGVTTQSKNAIRDFGAGLKSIVGGEIKAYTSMLTESRDQSIARLRQNASEMGADAVVMMRFDSGSIAGDMQSVVAYGTAVKFID
;
A
#
# COMPACT_ATOMS: atom_id res chain seq x y z
N MET A 1 10.90 -0.36 13.98
CA MET A 1 11.89 -0.25 12.89
C MET A 1 11.26 -0.34 11.50
N ALA A 2 10.09 -0.98 11.33
CA ALA A 2 9.41 -1.06 10.03
C ALA A 2 8.98 0.27 9.38
N GLU A 3 8.58 1.31 10.14
CA GLU A 3 8.17 2.60 9.55
C GLU A 3 9.26 3.33 8.76
N GLN A 4 10.54 2.98 8.93
CA GLN A 4 11.67 3.68 8.30
C GLN A 4 12.19 3.04 7.00
N ILE A 5 11.62 1.93 6.54
CA ILE A 5 12.05 1.31 5.27
C ILE A 5 11.71 2.22 4.10
N LEU A 6 12.74 2.55 3.31
CA LEU A 6 12.58 3.28 2.06
C LEU A 6 11.76 2.43 1.08
N VAL A 7 10.66 2.98 0.58
CA VAL A 7 9.85 2.35 -0.46
C VAL A 7 9.85 3.28 -1.67
N THR A 8 10.29 2.78 -2.81
CA THR A 8 10.33 3.54 -4.06
C THR A 8 9.59 2.82 -5.17
N THR A 9 8.99 3.60 -6.06
CA THR A 9 8.40 3.11 -7.32
C THR A 9 9.44 2.97 -8.43
N THR A 10 10.64 3.52 -8.25
CA THR A 10 11.75 3.35 -9.19
C THR A 10 12.32 1.93 -9.11
N GLU A 11 12.83 1.44 -10.23
CA GLU A 11 13.51 0.14 -10.28
C GLU A 11 14.83 0.14 -9.51
N ASN A 12 15.55 1.27 -9.54
CA ASN A 12 16.84 1.45 -8.89
C ASN A 12 16.85 2.61 -7.89
N ILE A 13 17.73 2.53 -6.90
CA ILE A 13 18.02 3.60 -5.94
C ILE A 13 19.35 4.25 -6.34
N PRO A 14 19.36 5.49 -6.87
CA PRO A 14 20.58 6.15 -7.30
C PRO A 14 21.62 6.24 -6.17
N GLY A 15 22.88 5.91 -6.49
CA GLY A 15 23.99 5.98 -5.54
C GLY A 15 24.02 4.85 -4.49
N ARG A 16 23.19 3.82 -4.61
CA ARG A 16 23.20 2.66 -3.71
C ARG A 16 23.35 1.37 -4.48
N LYS A 17 24.23 0.49 -4.03
CA LYS A 17 24.28 -0.91 -4.44
C LYS A 17 23.46 -1.75 -3.45
N TYR A 18 22.84 -2.80 -3.94
CA TYR A 18 22.06 -3.72 -3.11
C TYR A 18 21.96 -5.10 -3.74
N GLU A 19 21.66 -6.08 -2.90
CA GLU A 19 21.25 -7.42 -3.30
C GLU A 19 19.74 -7.60 -3.10
N ILE A 20 19.15 -8.48 -3.90
CA ILE A 20 17.73 -8.82 -3.80
C ILE A 20 17.54 -9.85 -2.68
N ILE A 21 16.57 -9.59 -1.80
CA ILE A 21 16.14 -10.56 -0.79
C ILE A 21 14.99 -11.40 -1.34
N GLY A 22 13.98 -10.75 -1.92
CA GLY A 22 12.79 -11.42 -2.45
C GLY A 22 11.61 -10.46 -2.61
N GLU A 23 10.45 -11.01 -2.97
CA GLU A 23 9.20 -10.27 -3.05
C GLU A 23 8.62 -9.95 -1.68
N VAL A 24 7.95 -8.80 -1.58
CA VAL A 24 7.20 -8.39 -0.39
C VAL A 24 5.86 -7.81 -0.77
N PHE A 25 4.89 -7.93 0.14
CA PHE A 25 3.57 -7.38 -0.07
C PHE A 25 2.90 -6.93 1.23
N GLY A 26 1.88 -6.10 1.08
CA GLY A 26 0.95 -5.73 2.14
C GLY A 26 -0.44 -5.56 1.54
N VAL A 27 -1.43 -6.25 2.11
CA VAL A 27 -2.82 -6.23 1.63
C VAL A 27 -3.73 -5.65 2.70
N THR A 28 -4.69 -4.84 2.28
CA THR A 28 -5.80 -4.35 3.10
C THR A 28 -7.09 -4.65 2.36
N THR A 29 -8.14 -5.06 3.09
CA THR A 29 -9.46 -5.30 2.53
C THR A 29 -10.48 -4.52 3.35
N GLN A 30 -11.30 -3.71 2.68
CA GLN A 30 -12.34 -2.90 3.30
C GLN A 30 -13.71 -3.27 2.75
N SER A 31 -14.72 -3.30 3.62
CA SER A 31 -16.11 -3.47 3.20
C SER A 31 -16.72 -2.13 2.81
N LYS A 32 -17.46 -2.09 1.70
CA LYS A 32 -18.28 -0.94 1.29
C LYS A 32 -19.34 -0.59 2.32
N ASN A 33 -19.78 -1.53 3.16
CA ASN A 33 -20.74 -1.27 4.22
C ASN A 33 -20.15 -0.40 5.34
N ALA A 34 -18.85 -0.53 5.62
CA ALA A 34 -18.16 0.38 6.55
C ALA A 34 -18.10 1.83 6.02
N ILE A 35 -18.03 2.00 4.68
CA ILE A 35 -18.13 3.32 4.02
C ILE A 35 -19.54 3.88 4.13
N ARG A 36 -20.57 3.03 3.99
CA ARG A 36 -21.97 3.44 4.08
C ARG A 36 -22.31 3.97 5.47
N ASP A 37 -21.79 3.33 6.52
CA ASP A 37 -22.00 3.76 7.90
C ASP A 37 -21.24 5.06 8.23
N PHE A 38 -20.10 5.32 7.55
CA PHE A 38 -19.40 6.62 7.58
C PHE A 38 -20.10 7.69 6.70
N GLY A 39 -20.95 7.27 5.76
CA GLY A 39 -21.49 8.05 4.65
C GLY A 39 -22.93 8.56 4.79
N ALA A 40 -23.62 8.30 5.90
CA ALA A 40 -24.97 8.84 6.13
C ALA A 40 -25.03 10.39 6.17
N GLY A 41 -23.87 11.06 6.29
CA GLY A 41 -23.76 12.53 6.35
C GLY A 41 -23.19 13.23 5.11
N LEU A 42 -22.63 12.52 4.12
CA LEU A 42 -21.94 13.15 2.98
C LEU A 42 -22.84 13.15 1.73
N LYS A 43 -23.86 14.03 1.76
CA LYS A 43 -24.34 14.64 0.52
C LYS A 43 -23.13 15.25 -0.18
N SER A 44 -22.84 14.84 -1.41
CA SER A 44 -22.45 15.71 -2.54
C SER A 44 -21.66 14.95 -3.60
N ILE A 45 -22.32 14.69 -4.74
CA ILE A 45 -21.66 14.75 -6.04
C ILE A 45 -21.36 16.23 -6.28
N VAL A 46 -20.16 16.69 -5.92
CA VAL A 46 -19.65 17.98 -6.38
C VAL A 46 -18.37 17.66 -7.13
N GLY A 47 -18.45 17.67 -8.47
CA GLY A 47 -17.28 17.47 -9.35
C GLY A 47 -16.92 16.02 -9.71
N GLY A 48 -17.72 15.02 -9.34
CA GLY A 48 -17.53 13.63 -9.78
C GLY A 48 -16.70 12.74 -8.84
N GLU A 49 -16.06 13.30 -7.81
CA GLU A 49 -15.37 12.54 -6.77
C GLU A 49 -16.30 12.20 -5.60
N ILE A 50 -16.26 10.95 -5.12
CA ILE A 50 -16.94 10.55 -3.89
C ILE A 50 -15.93 10.59 -2.73
N LYS A 51 -15.84 11.74 -2.04
CA LYS A 51 -14.82 12.01 -1.01
C LYS A 51 -14.65 10.90 0.02
N ALA A 52 -15.75 10.31 0.50
CA ALA A 52 -15.70 9.20 1.46
C ALA A 52 -14.97 7.95 0.91
N TYR A 53 -15.17 7.63 -0.37
CA TYR A 53 -14.45 6.54 -1.03
C TYR A 53 -12.98 6.91 -1.24
N THR A 54 -12.67 8.14 -1.62
CA THR A 54 -11.27 8.59 -1.74
C THR A 54 -10.56 8.48 -0.41
N SER A 55 -11.16 8.97 0.69
CA SER A 55 -10.59 8.86 2.04
C SER A 55 -10.35 7.41 2.43
N MET A 56 -11.31 6.50 2.20
CA MET A 56 -11.14 5.08 2.49
C MET A 56 -9.99 4.47 1.67
N LEU A 57 -9.89 4.80 0.38
CA LEU A 57 -8.82 4.27 -0.49
C LEU A 57 -7.44 4.78 -0.09
N THR A 58 -7.34 6.03 0.34
CA THR A 58 -6.11 6.60 0.88
C THR A 58 -5.68 5.85 2.14
N GLU A 59 -6.59 5.66 3.10
CA GLU A 59 -6.29 4.90 4.33
C GLU A 59 -5.88 3.46 4.00
N SER A 60 -6.58 2.81 3.07
CA SER A 60 -6.25 1.44 2.64
C SER A 60 -4.87 1.34 2.03
N ARG A 61 -4.45 2.36 1.25
CA ARG A 61 -3.10 2.44 0.68
C ARG A 61 -2.05 2.58 1.77
N ASP A 62 -2.27 3.45 2.75
CA ASP A 62 -1.33 3.67 3.85
C ASP A 62 -1.16 2.40 4.70
N GLN A 63 -2.26 1.72 5.02
CA GLN A 63 -2.23 0.43 5.72
C GLN A 63 -1.50 -0.65 4.93
N SER A 64 -1.73 -0.73 3.61
CA SER A 64 -1.04 -1.70 2.75
C SER A 64 0.46 -1.42 2.63
N ILE A 65 0.88 -0.15 2.52
CA ILE A 65 2.31 0.21 2.57
C ILE A 65 2.90 -0.14 3.93
N ALA A 66 2.22 0.15 5.03
CA ALA A 66 2.71 -0.18 6.37
C ALA A 66 2.94 -1.70 6.54
N ARG A 67 2.00 -2.52 6.05
CA ARG A 67 2.14 -3.99 6.05
C ARG A 67 3.28 -4.46 5.15
N LEU A 68 3.45 -3.87 3.97
CA LEU A 68 4.58 -4.15 3.08
C LEU A 68 5.92 -3.82 3.75
N ARG A 69 6.01 -2.68 4.44
CA ARG A 69 7.22 -2.31 5.21
C ARG A 69 7.48 -3.27 6.35
N GLN A 70 6.45 -3.72 7.06
CA GLN A 70 6.59 -4.71 8.12
C GLN A 70 7.14 -6.03 7.55
N ASN A 71 6.56 -6.52 6.45
CA ASN A 71 7.02 -7.74 5.79
C ASN A 71 8.49 -7.61 5.31
N ALA A 72 8.87 -6.48 4.70
CA ALA A 72 10.25 -6.20 4.33
C ALA A 72 11.20 -6.13 5.54
N SER A 73 10.76 -5.52 6.65
CA SER A 73 11.54 -5.43 7.88
C SER A 73 11.79 -6.79 8.52
N GLU A 74 10.80 -7.68 8.48
CA GLU A 74 10.93 -9.06 8.97
C GLU A 74 11.91 -9.88 8.13
N MET A 75 12.04 -9.56 6.84
CA MET A 75 13.02 -10.15 5.94
C MET A 75 14.43 -9.52 6.07
N GLY A 76 14.60 -8.52 6.94
CA GLY A 76 15.88 -7.83 7.12
C GLY A 76 16.27 -6.92 5.95
N ALA A 77 15.27 -6.39 5.24
CA ALA A 77 15.46 -5.46 4.13
C ALA A 77 15.73 -4.04 4.62
N ASP A 78 16.52 -3.30 3.84
CA ASP A 78 16.74 -1.88 4.06
C ASP A 78 15.81 -1.01 3.19
N ALA A 79 15.37 -1.54 2.05
CA ALA A 79 14.48 -0.85 1.12
C ALA A 79 13.58 -1.81 0.34
N VAL A 80 12.53 -1.26 -0.26
CA VAL A 80 11.69 -1.90 -1.27
C VAL A 80 11.75 -1.09 -2.56
N VAL A 81 12.15 -1.73 -3.66
CA VAL A 81 12.20 -1.12 -4.99
C VAL A 81 11.05 -1.61 -5.87
N MET A 82 10.81 -0.87 -6.95
CA MET A 82 9.80 -1.15 -7.95
C MET A 82 8.40 -1.41 -7.36
N MET A 83 8.06 -0.70 -6.27
CA MET A 83 6.79 -0.87 -5.59
C MET A 83 5.62 -0.45 -6.51
N ARG A 84 4.55 -1.23 -6.47
CA ARG A 84 3.30 -1.02 -7.19
C ARG A 84 2.10 -1.22 -6.28
N PHE A 85 0.97 -0.67 -6.72
CA PHE A 85 -0.32 -0.99 -6.16
C PHE A 85 -1.10 -1.88 -7.14
N ASP A 86 -1.78 -2.87 -6.59
CA ASP A 86 -2.91 -3.53 -7.21
C ASP A 86 -4.17 -3.26 -6.37
N SER A 87 -5.33 -3.28 -6.99
CA SER A 87 -6.61 -3.13 -6.30
C SER A 87 -7.71 -3.90 -7.02
N GLY A 88 -8.55 -4.60 -6.26
CA GLY A 88 -9.62 -5.42 -6.82
C GLY A 88 -10.88 -5.41 -5.96
N SER A 89 -12.01 -5.74 -6.58
CA SER A 89 -13.23 -6.06 -5.85
C SER A 89 -13.17 -7.51 -5.41
N ILE A 90 -13.34 -7.77 -4.12
CA ILE A 90 -13.52 -9.12 -3.58
C ILE A 90 -15.01 -9.24 -3.26
N ALA A 91 -15.68 -10.21 -3.89
CA ALA A 91 -17.07 -10.56 -3.61
C ALA A 91 -18.02 -9.34 -3.44
N GLY A 92 -18.30 -8.59 -4.52
CA GLY A 92 -19.32 -7.54 -4.62
C GLY A 92 -19.14 -6.29 -3.76
N ASP A 93 -18.97 -6.48 -2.46
CA ASP A 93 -19.07 -5.49 -1.39
C ASP A 93 -17.76 -5.28 -0.64
N MET A 94 -16.67 -5.92 -1.05
CA MET A 94 -15.34 -5.69 -0.48
C MET A 94 -14.38 -5.20 -1.56
N GLN A 95 -13.45 -4.34 -1.17
CA GLN A 95 -12.38 -3.88 -2.02
C GLN A 95 -11.04 -4.15 -1.34
N SER A 96 -10.09 -4.67 -2.09
CA SER A 96 -8.71 -4.83 -1.64
C SER A 96 -7.78 -3.79 -2.28
N VAL A 97 -6.76 -3.42 -1.51
CA VAL A 97 -5.59 -2.68 -1.98
C VAL A 97 -4.37 -3.48 -1.58
N VAL A 98 -3.53 -3.82 -2.55
CA VAL A 98 -2.28 -4.56 -2.35
C VAL A 98 -1.14 -3.64 -2.73
N ALA A 99 -0.20 -3.40 -1.83
CA ALA A 99 1.11 -2.86 -2.16
C ALA A 99 2.08 -4.04 -2.31
N TYR A 100 2.88 -4.07 -3.37
CA TYR A 100 3.89 -5.13 -3.58
C TYR A 100 5.14 -4.57 -4.23
N GLY A 101 6.28 -5.22 -4.04
CA GLY A 101 7.56 -4.82 -4.62
C GLY A 101 8.67 -5.82 -4.28
N THR A 102 9.92 -5.39 -4.48
CA THR A 102 11.11 -6.23 -4.22
C THR A 102 11.88 -5.68 -3.02
N ALA A 103 12.01 -6.49 -1.97
CA ALA A 103 12.87 -6.19 -0.83
C ALA A 103 14.34 -6.35 -1.20
N VAL A 104 15.15 -5.37 -0.80
CA VAL A 104 16.58 -5.32 -1.09
C VAL A 104 17.38 -4.98 0.16
N LYS A 105 18.61 -5.49 0.23
CA LYS A 105 19.58 -5.19 1.28
C LYS A 105 20.74 -4.39 0.70
N PHE A 106 21.08 -3.26 1.31
CA PHE A 106 22.21 -2.48 0.83
C PHE A 106 23.52 -3.24 1.06
N ILE A 107 24.41 -3.07 0.09
CA ILE A 107 25.79 -3.54 0.17
C ILE A 107 26.73 -2.35 0.01
N ASP A 108 27.91 -2.45 0.60
CA ASP A 108 28.97 -1.45 0.49
C ASP A 108 29.53 -1.33 -0.94
#